data_AF-A0A6V7ISC7-F1
#
_entry.id   AF-A0A6V7ISC7-F1
#
_cell.length_a   1.000
_cell.length_b   1.000
_cell.length_c   1.000
_cell.angle_alpha   90.00
_cell.angle_beta   90.00
_cell.angle_gamma   90.00
#
_symmetry.space_group_name_H-M   'P 1'
#
loop_
_entity.id
_entity.type
_entity.pdbx_description
1 polymer ?
#
loop_
_entity_poly.entity_id
_entity_poly.type
_entity_poly.pdbx_seq_one_letter_code
_entity_poly.pdbx_strand_id
1 'polypeptide(L)'
;IARHRRSPQGSVEGTITGQEGSRPSLNIDYNQRIFDNGQSHLDAYGGVSSPDFKHFQPHAGANYEYTPNKDFFIRGQGGVQQLPGGRFDPHVGVGLGWRF
;
A
#
# COMPACT_ATOMS: atom_id res chain seq x y z
N ILE A 1 -3.32 27.17 19.61
CA ILE A 1 -2.41 26.04 19.28
C ILE A 1 -3.07 25.21 18.18
N ALA A 2 -2.76 25.48 16.92
CA ALA A 2 -3.33 24.75 15.79
C ALA A 2 -2.54 23.45 15.59
N ARG A 3 -3.12 22.29 15.94
CA ARG A 3 -2.55 21.00 15.56
C ARG A 3 -2.87 20.77 14.09
N HIS A 4 -1.93 21.10 13.20
CA HIS A 4 -1.93 20.59 11.84
C HIS A 4 -1.77 19.06 11.87
N ARG A 5 -2.88 18.33 11.99
CA ARG A 5 -2.96 16.96 11.48
C ARG A 5 -2.93 17.10 9.95
N ARG A 6 -1.73 17.19 9.38
CA ARG A 6 -1.54 16.67 8.03
C ARG A 6 -1.82 15.18 8.17
N SER A 7 -3.03 14.73 7.84
CA SER A 7 -3.21 13.34 7.41
C SER A 7 -2.12 13.13 6.35
N PRO A 8 -1.15 12.23 6.55
CA PRO A 8 -0.07 12.09 5.58
C PRO A 8 -0.73 11.70 4.25
N GLN A 9 -0.79 12.67 3.34
CA GLN A 9 -1.30 12.47 1.98
C GLN A 9 -0.40 11.49 1.23
N GLY A 10 0.79 11.21 1.77
CA GLY A 10 1.49 9.95 1.59
C GLY A 10 2.45 9.67 2.75
N SER A 11 2.76 8.40 2.98
CA SER A 11 3.75 7.90 3.91
C SER A 11 4.85 7.17 3.15
N VAL A 12 6.10 7.50 3.44
CA VAL A 12 7.25 6.68 3.06
C VAL A 12 7.72 5.99 4.34
N GLU A 13 7.77 4.67 4.34
CA GLU A 13 8.34 3.88 5.41
C GLU A 13 9.57 3.14 4.88
N GLY A 14 10.68 3.26 5.61
CA GLY A 14 11.92 2.57 5.29
C GLY A 14 12.38 1.80 6.52
N THR A 15 12.34 0.47 6.48
CA THR A 15 12.82 -0.38 7.56
C THR A 15 14.07 -1.12 7.11
N ILE A 16 15.14 -1.01 7.89
CA ILE A 16 16.34 -1.82 7.74
C ILE A 16 16.37 -2.76 8.93
N THR A 17 16.16 -4.04 8.68
CA THR A 17 16.19 -5.08 9.71
C THR A 17 17.44 -5.92 9.51
N GLY A 18 18.43 -5.75 10.38
CA GLY A 18 19.66 -6.52 10.38
C GLY A 18 20.05 -6.78 11.83
N GLN A 19 19.63 -7.92 12.36
CA GLN A 19 20.06 -8.38 13.69
C GLN A 19 21.23 -9.35 13.53
N GLU A 20 22.15 -9.37 14.50
CA GLU A 20 23.28 -10.31 14.54
C GLU A 20 22.76 -11.76 14.41
N GLY A 21 23.04 -12.41 13.26
CA GLY A 21 22.56 -13.77 12.93
C GLY A 21 21.33 -13.85 12.01
N SER A 22 20.67 -12.74 11.67
CA SER A 22 19.57 -12.70 10.70
C SER A 22 20.00 -12.16 9.34
N ARG A 23 19.39 -12.64 8.26
CA ARG A 23 19.63 -12.09 6.91
C ARG A 23 19.24 -10.61 6.91
N PRO A 24 20.14 -9.70 6.52
CA PRO A 24 19.83 -8.28 6.51
C PRO A 24 18.74 -8.04 5.44
N SER A 25 17.64 -7.39 5.83
CA SER A 25 16.53 -7.04 4.95
C SER A 25 16.32 -5.53 4.89
N LEU A 26 16.06 -5.03 3.68
CA LEU A 26 15.64 -3.66 3.40
C LEU A 26 14.18 -3.70 2.98
N ASN A 27 13.36 -2.81 3.53
CA ASN A 27 12.01 -2.60 3.04
C ASN A 27 11.77 -1.11 2.88
N ILE A 28 11.31 -0.69 1.70
CA ILE A 28 10.96 0.70 1.41
C ILE A 28 9.57 0.69 0.81
N ASP A 29 8.59 1.20 1.55
CA ASP A 29 7.21 1.30 1.11
C ASP A 29 6.80 2.76 1.00
N TYR A 30 6.04 3.07 -0.04
CA TYR A 30 5.40 4.33 -0.25
C TYR A 30 3.90 4.11 -0.42
N ASN A 31 3.11 4.92 0.27
CA ASN A 31 1.67 4.95 0.12
C ASN A 31 1.26 6.41 -0.03
N GLN A 32 0.38 6.71 -0.97
CA GLN A 32 -0.11 8.05 -1.23
C GLN A 32 -1.62 8.02 -1.49
N ARG A 33 -2.36 8.84 -0.76
CA ARG A 33 -3.74 9.14 -1.11
C ARG A 33 -3.76 10.13 -2.27
N ILE A 34 -4.21 9.66 -3.42
CA ILE A 34 -4.29 10.43 -4.66
C ILE A 34 -5.45 11.41 -4.60
N PHE A 35 -6.63 10.97 -4.15
CA PHE A 35 -7.76 11.84 -3.91
C PHE A 35 -8.67 11.31 -2.80
N ASP A 36 -9.42 12.23 -2.19
CA ASP A 36 -10.42 11.96 -1.17
C ASP A 36 -11.53 13.00 -1.28
N ASN A 37 -12.72 12.57 -1.67
CA ASN A 37 -13.90 13.43 -1.81
C ASN A 37 -14.99 13.07 -0.79
N GLY A 38 -14.64 12.38 0.31
CA GLY A 38 -15.58 11.93 1.36
C GLY A 38 -16.46 10.74 0.97
N GLN A 39 -16.90 10.64 -0.29
CA GLN A 39 -17.60 9.48 -0.84
C GLN A 39 -16.69 8.58 -1.66
N SER A 40 -15.54 9.05 -2.10
CA SER A 40 -14.59 8.26 -2.88
C SER A 40 -13.18 8.57 -2.41
N HIS A 41 -12.35 7.55 -2.29
CA HIS A 41 -10.92 7.74 -2.14
C HIS A 41 -10.14 6.82 -3.06
N LEU A 42 -9.00 7.31 -3.53
CA LEU A 42 -8.03 6.51 -4.28
C LEU A 42 -6.69 6.62 -3.56
N ASP A 43 -6.14 5.48 -3.20
CA ASP A 43 -4.83 5.35 -2.59
C ASP A 43 -3.94 4.56 -3.57
N ALA A 44 -2.76 5.07 -3.88
CA ALA A 44 -1.75 4.37 -4.64
C ALA A 44 -0.61 4.00 -3.69
N TYR A 45 -0.04 2.81 -3.84
CA TYR A 45 1.10 2.37 -3.07
C TYR A 45 2.14 1.73 -3.97
N GLY A 46 3.38 1.74 -3.52
CA GLY A 46 4.45 1.05 -4.18
C GLY A 46 5.70 1.06 -3.32
N GLY A 47 6.52 0.06 -3.50
CA GLY A 47 7.65 -0.16 -2.64
C GLY A 47 8.61 -1.16 -3.24
N VAL A 48 9.70 -1.37 -2.53
CA VAL A 48 10.68 -2.39 -2.84
C VAL A 48 11.13 -3.02 -1.54
N SER A 49 10.99 -4.34 -1.48
CA SER A 49 11.55 -5.12 -0.39
C SER A 49 12.76 -5.91 -0.90
N SER A 50 13.76 -6.08 -0.05
CA SER A 50 14.91 -6.91 -0.33
C SER A 50 15.28 -7.70 0.91
N PRO A 51 14.96 -9.01 0.97
CA PRO A 51 15.20 -9.83 2.15
C PRO A 51 16.68 -10.17 2.39
N ASP A 52 17.55 -9.89 1.41
CA ASP A 52 18.97 -10.25 1.43
C ASP A 52 19.89 -9.20 0.78
N PHE A 53 19.38 -7.98 0.52
CA PHE A 53 20.05 -6.89 -0.22
C PHE A 53 20.54 -7.24 -1.64
N LYS A 54 20.22 -8.44 -2.13
CA LYS A 54 20.61 -8.94 -3.46
C LYS A 54 19.42 -9.09 -4.38
N HIS A 55 18.26 -9.48 -3.85
CA HIS A 55 17.03 -9.59 -4.61
C HIS A 55 16.10 -8.45 -4.22
N PHE A 56 15.82 -7.55 -5.17
CA PHE A 56 14.84 -6.49 -4.99
C PHE A 56 13.50 -6.97 -5.54
N GLN A 57 12.47 -6.89 -4.72
CA GLN A 57 11.09 -7.26 -5.00
C GLN A 57 10.25 -5.98 -4.99
N PRO A 58 10.26 -5.21 -6.10
CA PRO A 58 9.36 -4.10 -6.28
C PRO A 58 7.92 -4.59 -6.28
N HIS A 59 7.04 -3.80 -5.69
CA HIS A 59 5.61 -3.98 -5.77
C HIS A 59 4.94 -2.63 -5.92
N ALA A 60 3.78 -2.60 -6.56
CA ALA A 60 3.00 -1.40 -6.77
C ALA A 60 1.53 -1.76 -6.89
N GLY A 61 0.65 -0.86 -6.48
CA GLY A 61 -0.77 -1.05 -6.62
C GLY A 61 -1.57 0.20 -6.30
N ALA A 62 -2.87 0.07 -6.43
CA ALA A 62 -3.82 1.11 -6.08
C ALA A 62 -5.09 0.49 -5.51
N ASN A 63 -5.69 1.21 -4.59
CA ASN A 63 -6.94 0.87 -3.94
C ASN A 63 -7.90 2.02 -4.19
N TYR A 64 -9.06 1.71 -4.75
CA TYR A 64 -10.15 2.63 -4.93
C TYR A 64 -11.30 2.22 -4.02
N GLU A 65 -11.84 3.14 -3.24
CA GLU A 65 -13.04 2.89 -2.45
C GLU A 65 -14.10 3.93 -2.79
N TYR A 66 -15.32 3.46 -2.99
CA TYR A 66 -16.50 4.25 -3.24
C TYR A 66 -17.59 3.93 -2.22
N THR A 67 -17.93 4.95 -1.43
CA THR A 67 -18.90 4.91 -0.35
C THR A 67 -20.02 5.92 -0.69
N PRO A 68 -21.04 5.52 -1.48
CA PRO A 68 -22.13 6.43 -1.87
C PRO A 68 -22.96 6.91 -0.68
N ASN A 69 -23.00 6.14 0.41
CA ASN A 69 -23.71 6.45 1.64
C ASN A 69 -22.96 5.80 2.84
N LYS A 70 -23.27 6.22 4.07
CA LYS A 70 -22.56 5.76 5.28
C LYS A 70 -22.65 4.24 5.52
N ASP A 71 -23.64 3.60 4.90
CA ASP A 71 -24.00 2.21 5.13
C ASP A 71 -23.38 1.30 4.07
N PHE A 72 -23.20 1.72 2.82
CA PHE A 72 -22.67 0.86 1.76
C PHE A 72 -21.33 1.37 1.22
N PHE A 73 -20.39 0.45 1.02
CA PHE A 73 -19.09 0.75 0.41
C PHE A 73 -18.70 -0.32 -0.61
N ILE A 74 -18.05 0.12 -1.68
CA ILE A 74 -17.42 -0.71 -2.72
C ILE A 74 -15.94 -0.41 -2.69
N ARG A 75 -15.10 -1.43 -2.69
CA ARG A 75 -13.65 -1.31 -2.72
C ARG A 75 -13.07 -2.11 -3.87
N GLY A 76 -12.40 -1.46 -4.79
CA GLY A 76 -11.49 -2.10 -5.75
C GLY A 76 -10.06 -2.02 -5.23
N GLN A 77 -9.30 -3.09 -5.36
CA GLN A 77 -7.87 -3.09 -5.10
C GLN A 77 -7.17 -3.85 -6.22
N GLY A 78 -6.03 -3.34 -6.63
CA GLY A 78 -5.23 -3.97 -7.66
C GLY A 78 -3.77 -3.67 -7.41
N GLY A 79 -2.91 -4.60 -7.81
CA GLY A 79 -1.49 -4.40 -7.71
C GLY A 79 -0.72 -5.50 -8.40
N VAL A 80 0.58 -5.34 -8.33
CA VAL A 80 1.55 -6.30 -8.82
C VAL A 80 2.70 -6.32 -7.85
N GLN A 81 3.17 -7.50 -7.51
CA GLN A 81 4.38 -7.69 -6.73
C GLN A 81 5.34 -8.59 -7.47
N GLN A 82 6.62 -8.22 -7.49
CA GLN A 82 7.65 -9.10 -8.02
C GLN A 82 8.00 -10.16 -6.98
N LEU A 83 7.86 -11.42 -7.35
CA LEU A 83 8.23 -12.57 -6.53
C LEU A 83 9.73 -12.89 -6.68
N PRO A 84 10.30 -13.62 -5.71
CA PRO A 84 11.66 -14.17 -5.83
C PRO A 84 11.81 -14.96 -7.14
N GLY A 85 12.84 -14.65 -7.92
CA GLY A 85 13.06 -15.25 -9.25
C GLY A 85 12.50 -14.44 -10.43
N GLY A 86 12.03 -13.21 -10.18
CA GLY A 86 11.73 -12.23 -11.23
C GLY A 86 10.35 -12.33 -11.86
N ARG A 87 9.49 -13.21 -11.36
CA ARG A 87 8.09 -13.34 -11.80
C ARG A 87 7.26 -12.21 -11.21
N PHE A 88 6.30 -11.70 -11.97
CA PHE A 88 5.32 -10.74 -11.47
C PHE A 88 4.04 -11.49 -11.10
N ASP A 89 3.56 -11.24 -9.89
CA ASP A 89 2.29 -11.73 -9.39
C ASP A 89 1.30 -10.56 -9.37
N PRO A 90 0.44 -10.43 -10.39
CA PRO A 90 -0.62 -9.44 -10.38
C PRO A 90 -1.78 -9.93 -9.54
N HIS A 91 -2.29 -9.08 -8.67
CA HIS A 91 -3.50 -9.33 -7.90
C HIS A 91 -4.54 -8.27 -8.19
N VAL A 92 -5.79 -8.70 -8.32
CA VAL A 92 -6.94 -7.81 -8.41
C VAL A 92 -8.03 -8.35 -7.50
N GLY A 93 -8.66 -7.45 -6.76
CA GLY A 93 -9.73 -7.75 -5.84
C GLY A 93 -10.81 -6.69 -5.93
N VAL A 94 -12.05 -7.12 -5.79
CA VAL A 94 -13.18 -6.24 -5.59
C VAL A 94 -13.96 -6.73 -4.39
N GLY A 95 -14.34 -5.81 -3.53
CA GLY A 95 -15.11 -6.04 -2.33
C GLY A 95 -16.28 -5.08 -2.28
N LEU A 96 -17.37 -5.54 -1.68
CA LEU A 96 -18.55 -4.73 -1.39
C LEU A 96 -18.99 -5.06 0.02
N GLY A 97 -19.41 -4.06 0.77
CA GLY A 97 -19.76 -4.22 2.17
C GLY A 97 -20.88 -3.29 2.58
N TRP A 98 -21.63 -3.75 3.57
CA TRP A 98 -22.71 -3.00 4.19
C TRP A 98 -22.46 -2.94 5.70
N ARG A 99 -22.43 -1.73 6.25
CA ARG A 99 -22.37 -1.40 7.67
C ARG A 99 -23.79 -1.10 8.18
N PHE A 100 -24.16 -1.68 9.31
CA PHE A 100 -25.47 -1.54 9.97
C PHE A 100 -25.32 -0.98 11.38
#